data_AF-A0A8S8XS08-F1
#
_entry.id   AF-A0A8S8XS08-F1
#
_cell.length_a   1.000
_cell.length_b   1.000
_cell.length_c   1.000
_cell.angle_alpha   90.00
_cell.angle_beta   90.00
_cell.angle_gamma   90.00
#
_symmetry.space_group_name_H-M   'P 1'
#
loop_
_entity.id
_entity.type
_entity.pdbx_description
1 polymer ?
#
loop_
_entity_poly.entity_id
_entity_poly.type
_entity_poly.pdbx_seq_one_letter_code
_entity_poly.pdbx_strand_id
1 'polypeptide(L)'
;MVNISKTFGGINLEDIKAPECFEIERRIAAETDIPVMHDDQHGTAIISGAALINAVELQNKQLNEVKVVVIGAGASAIACANHYVALGVTRRNIKMVDSQGVLTKKRLLNGELNEYKADFAHEIPEVTWLVRLETQMYCLDYLRRFGHCGDD
;
A
#
# COMPACT_ATOMS: atom_id res chain seq x y z
N MET A 1 -19.57 2.74 -21.15
CA MET A 1 -20.63 1.72 -20.98
C MET A 1 -19.93 0.38 -20.76
N VAL A 2 -20.14 -0.27 -19.60
CA VAL A 2 -19.54 -1.57 -19.26
C VAL A 2 -20.47 -2.69 -19.75
N ASN A 3 -20.35 -3.06 -21.03
CA ASN A 3 -21.35 -3.89 -21.70
C ASN A 3 -21.50 -5.32 -21.14
N ILE A 4 -20.43 -5.86 -20.55
CA ILE A 4 -20.41 -7.24 -20.07
C ILE A 4 -21.10 -7.42 -18.70
N SER A 5 -21.36 -6.34 -17.95
CA SER A 5 -21.82 -6.44 -16.56
C SER A 5 -23.16 -7.16 -16.38
N LYS A 6 -24.05 -7.08 -17.38
CA LYS A 6 -25.40 -7.68 -17.32
C LYS A 6 -25.39 -9.21 -17.18
N THR A 7 -24.28 -9.86 -17.53
CA THR A 7 -24.16 -11.33 -17.52
C THR A 7 -23.46 -11.85 -16.25
N PHE A 8 -22.73 -10.99 -15.54
CA PHE A 8 -21.88 -11.42 -14.42
C PHE A 8 -22.40 -10.90 -13.08
N GLY A 9 -22.05 -11.59 -11.98
CA GLY A 9 -22.36 -11.16 -10.61
C GLY A 9 -21.33 -10.23 -9.98
N GLY A 10 -20.19 -10.00 -10.64
CA GLY A 10 -19.10 -9.14 -10.19
C GLY A 10 -17.99 -9.06 -11.24
N ILE A 11 -17.08 -8.10 -11.09
CA ILE A 11 -15.92 -7.88 -11.96
C ILE A 11 -14.65 -7.90 -11.09
N ASN A 12 -13.70 -8.78 -11.42
CA ASN A 12 -12.35 -8.74 -10.85
C ASN A 12 -11.38 -8.14 -11.88
N LEU A 13 -10.70 -7.06 -11.51
CA LEU A 13 -9.64 -6.41 -12.29
C LEU A 13 -8.29 -6.97 -11.84
N GLU A 14 -7.41 -7.20 -12.81
CA GLU A 14 -6.11 -7.85 -12.63
C GLU A 14 -5.08 -7.22 -13.56
N ASP A 15 -3.82 -7.14 -13.14
CA ASP A 15 -2.66 -6.80 -13.97
C ASP A 15 -2.78 -5.46 -14.73
N ILE A 16 -3.47 -4.49 -14.12
CA ILE A 16 -3.59 -3.14 -14.68
C ILE A 16 -2.52 -2.25 -14.05
N LYS A 17 -1.60 -1.75 -14.87
CA LYS A 17 -0.54 -0.87 -14.41
C LYS A 17 -1.07 0.41 -13.75
N ALA A 18 -0.30 0.90 -12.78
CA ALA A 18 -0.50 2.22 -12.20
C ALA A 18 0.12 3.32 -13.10
N PRO A 19 -0.49 4.52 -13.16
CA PRO A 19 -1.66 4.95 -12.39
C PRO A 19 -3.02 4.66 -13.04
N GLU A 20 -3.07 4.04 -14.22
CA GLU A 20 -4.32 3.87 -14.98
C GLU A 20 -5.35 2.98 -14.30
N CYS A 21 -4.91 2.00 -13.50
CA CYS A 21 -5.77 1.11 -12.72
C CYS A 21 -6.79 1.85 -11.85
N PHE A 22 -6.39 2.94 -11.19
CA PHE A 22 -7.28 3.71 -10.33
C PHE A 22 -8.46 4.32 -11.10
N GLU A 23 -8.19 4.91 -12.26
CA GLU A 23 -9.24 5.56 -13.06
C GLU A 23 -10.13 4.51 -13.74
N ILE A 24 -9.54 3.41 -14.20
CA ILE A 24 -10.29 2.29 -14.79
C ILE A 24 -11.26 1.70 -13.77
N GLU A 25 -10.78 1.41 -12.55
CA GLU A 25 -11.61 0.91 -11.46
C GLU A 25 -12.74 1.88 -11.11
N ARG A 26 -12.42 3.17 -10.90
CA ARG A 26 -13.41 4.21 -10.58
C ARG A 26 -14.50 4.29 -11.64
N ARG A 27 -14.14 4.26 -12.91
CA ARG A 27 -15.09 4.33 -14.02
C ARG A 27 -15.93 3.07 -14.14
N ILE A 28 -15.33 1.89 -14.04
CA ILE A 28 -16.09 0.64 -14.10
C ILE A 28 -17.09 0.58 -12.94
N ALA A 29 -16.66 0.89 -11.72
CA ALA A 29 -17.52 0.94 -10.55
C ALA A 29 -18.65 1.97 -10.66
N ALA A 30 -18.41 3.13 -11.29
CA ALA A 30 -19.43 4.16 -11.52
C ALA A 30 -20.42 3.82 -12.65
N GLU A 31 -20.02 2.98 -13.60
CA GLU A 31 -20.81 2.63 -14.80
C GLU A 31 -21.50 1.26 -14.69
N THR A 32 -21.48 0.61 -13.52
CA THR A 32 -22.02 -0.74 -13.30
C THR A 32 -22.71 -0.90 -11.95
N ASP A 33 -23.64 -1.86 -11.88
CA ASP A 33 -24.49 -2.11 -10.70
C ASP A 33 -23.99 -3.30 -9.85
N ILE A 34 -22.97 -4.01 -10.36
CA ILE A 34 -22.37 -5.19 -9.74
C ILE A 34 -21.04 -4.84 -9.05
N PRO A 35 -20.63 -5.58 -8.02
CA PRO A 35 -19.39 -5.30 -7.31
C PRO A 35 -18.17 -5.38 -8.24
N VAL A 36 -17.22 -4.45 -8.03
CA VAL A 36 -15.91 -4.41 -8.69
C VAL A 36 -14.83 -4.56 -7.64
N MET A 37 -13.91 -5.50 -7.88
CA MET A 37 -12.72 -5.71 -7.07
C MET A 37 -11.50 -5.59 -7.98
N HIS A 38 -10.38 -5.08 -7.47
CA HIS A 38 -9.10 -5.13 -8.14
C HIS A 38 -8.15 -5.96 -7.29
N ASP A 39 -7.70 -7.12 -7.77
CA ASP A 39 -7.01 -8.09 -6.92
C ASP A 39 -5.66 -7.55 -6.43
N ASP A 40 -4.85 -6.97 -7.32
CA ASP A 40 -3.58 -6.34 -6.94
C ASP A 40 -3.73 -5.28 -5.84
N GLN A 41 -4.85 -4.55 -5.80
CA GLN A 41 -5.11 -3.51 -4.82
C GLN A 41 -5.79 -4.07 -3.57
N HIS A 42 -7.01 -4.58 -3.71
CA HIS A 42 -7.86 -5.04 -2.63
C HIS A 42 -7.43 -6.40 -2.07
N GLY A 43 -7.10 -7.36 -2.92
CA GLY A 43 -6.64 -8.69 -2.51
C GLY A 43 -5.38 -8.59 -1.67
N THR A 44 -4.37 -7.87 -2.17
CA THR A 44 -3.12 -7.59 -1.44
C THR A 44 -3.38 -6.87 -0.11
N ALA A 45 -4.27 -5.86 -0.10
CA ALA A 45 -4.59 -5.10 1.11
C ALA A 45 -5.26 -5.97 2.19
N ILE A 46 -6.20 -6.83 1.80
CA ILE A 46 -6.93 -7.72 2.72
C ILE A 46 -5.97 -8.73 3.36
N ILE A 47 -5.20 -9.47 2.55
CA ILE A 47 -4.31 -10.51 3.09
C ILE A 47 -3.19 -9.90 3.94
N SER A 48 -2.64 -8.77 3.51
CA SER A 48 -1.61 -8.06 4.26
C SER A 48 -2.14 -7.44 5.56
N GLY A 49 -3.38 -6.95 5.55
CA GLY A 49 -4.07 -6.46 6.74
C GLY A 49 -4.30 -7.55 7.78
N ALA A 50 -4.75 -8.74 7.36
CA ALA A 50 -4.90 -9.90 8.23
C ALA A 50 -3.56 -10.32 8.85
N ALA A 51 -2.48 -10.35 8.06
CA ALA A 51 -1.14 -10.63 8.56
C ALA A 51 -0.68 -9.59 9.59
N LEU A 52 -0.95 -8.31 9.36
CA LEU A 52 -0.63 -7.23 10.30
C LEU A 52 -1.37 -7.41 11.63
N ILE A 53 -2.67 -7.68 11.61
CA ILE A 53 -3.46 -7.90 12.83
C ILE A 53 -2.87 -9.04 13.66
N ASN A 54 -2.61 -10.19 13.02
CA ASN A 54 -2.01 -11.34 13.68
C ASN A 54 -0.64 -11.03 14.27
N ALA A 55 0.22 -10.32 13.53
CA ALA A 55 1.55 -9.94 14.00
C ALA A 55 1.48 -8.99 15.21
N VAL A 56 0.53 -8.06 15.22
CA VAL A 56 0.32 -7.12 16.31
C VAL A 56 -0.20 -7.82 17.56
N GLU A 57 -1.15 -8.73 17.41
CA GLU A 57 -1.68 -9.57 18.50
C GLU A 57 -0.57 -10.42 19.12
N LEU A 58 0.22 -11.14 18.31
CA LEU A 58 1.33 -11.97 18.78
C LEU A 58 2.41 -11.18 19.53
N GLN A 59 2.58 -9.90 19.19
CA GLN A 59 3.54 -9.01 19.83
C GLN A 59 2.95 -8.27 21.03
N ASN A 60 1.67 -8.51 21.36
CA ASN A 60 0.91 -7.82 22.41
C ASN A 60 1.00 -6.29 22.28
N LYS A 61 0.85 -5.79 21.05
CA LYS A 61 0.90 -4.36 20.70
C LYS A 61 -0.49 -3.84 20.33
N GLN A 62 -0.65 -2.53 20.32
CA GLN A 62 -1.85 -1.87 19.79
C GLN A 62 -1.61 -1.38 18.36
N LEU A 63 -2.59 -1.53 17.47
CA LEU A 63 -2.49 -1.10 16.07
C LEU A 63 -2.19 0.40 15.94
N ASN A 64 -2.77 1.24 16.80
CA ASN A 64 -2.53 2.69 16.76
C ASN A 64 -1.11 3.10 17.16
N GLU A 65 -0.34 2.22 17.80
CA GLU A 65 1.03 2.45 18.25
C GLU A 65 2.09 1.90 17.29
N VAL A 66 1.71 0.99 16.37
CA VAL A 66 2.69 0.42 15.44
C VAL A 66 3.20 1.46 14.45
N LYS A 67 4.48 1.30 14.08
CA LYS A 67 5.15 2.09 13.04
C LYS A 67 5.33 1.19 11.83
N VAL A 68 4.83 1.64 10.69
CA VAL A 68 4.83 0.88 9.45
C VAL A 68 5.70 1.61 8.44
N VAL A 69 6.62 0.87 7.82
CA VAL A 69 7.39 1.35 6.67
C VAL A 69 7.00 0.50 5.49
N VAL A 70 6.50 1.16 4.44
CA VAL A 70 6.15 0.52 3.17
C VAL A 70 7.22 0.84 2.15
N ILE A 71 7.84 -0.19 1.59
CA ILE A 71 8.80 -0.07 0.50
C ILE A 71 8.03 -0.27 -0.80
N GLY A 72 7.93 0.81 -1.58
CA GLY A 72 7.01 0.92 -2.71
C GLY A 72 5.89 1.93 -2.41
N ALA A 73 5.42 2.60 -3.46
CA ALA A 73 4.27 3.52 -3.42
C ALA A 73 3.43 3.42 -4.70
N GLY A 74 3.24 2.19 -5.19
CA GLY A 74 2.31 1.86 -6.27
C GLY A 74 0.89 1.61 -5.76
N ALA A 75 0.01 1.13 -6.64
CA ALA A 75 -1.42 0.94 -6.32
C ALA A 75 -1.65 0.00 -5.13
N SER A 76 -1.04 -1.19 -5.14
CA SER A 76 -1.12 -2.15 -4.03
C SER A 76 -0.61 -1.57 -2.71
N ALA A 77 0.54 -0.90 -2.73
CA ALA A 77 1.14 -0.29 -1.53
C ALA A 77 0.24 0.79 -0.91
N ILE A 78 -0.38 1.64 -1.74
CA ILE A 78 -1.32 2.67 -1.29
C ILE A 78 -2.60 2.03 -0.76
N ALA A 79 -3.14 1.01 -1.44
CA ALA A 79 -4.32 0.27 -0.99
C ALA A 79 -4.08 -0.41 0.37
N CYS A 80 -2.94 -1.10 0.54
CA CYS A 80 -2.52 -1.68 1.82
C CYS A 80 -2.42 -0.62 2.92
N ALA A 81 -1.74 0.50 2.67
CA ALA A 81 -1.56 1.56 3.65
C ALA A 81 -2.90 2.18 4.08
N ASN A 82 -3.81 2.43 3.14
CA ASN A 82 -5.16 2.91 3.43
C ASN A 82 -5.96 1.89 4.23
N HIS A 83 -5.87 0.61 3.87
CA HIS A 83 -6.52 -0.47 4.61
C HIS A 83 -5.98 -0.60 6.04
N TYR A 84 -4.67 -0.49 6.26
CA TYR A 84 -4.10 -0.47 7.60
C TYR A 84 -4.62 0.70 8.44
N VAL A 85 -4.81 1.88 7.83
CA VAL A 85 -5.43 3.02 8.52
C VAL A 85 -6.87 2.69 8.92
N ALA A 86 -7.64 2.08 8.02
CA ALA A 86 -9.01 1.64 8.31
C ALA A 86 -9.08 0.58 9.42
N LEU A 87 -8.08 -0.30 9.52
CA LEU A 87 -7.94 -1.28 10.60
C LEU A 87 -7.53 -0.66 11.95
N GLY A 88 -6.97 0.55 11.96
CA GLY A 88 -6.64 1.28 13.20
C GLY A 88 -5.19 1.74 13.32
N VAL A 89 -4.34 1.54 12.31
CA VAL A 89 -2.98 2.11 12.31
C VAL A 89 -3.06 3.62 12.17
N THR A 90 -2.37 4.35 13.04
CA THR A 90 -2.31 5.81 12.92
C THR A 90 -1.58 6.19 11.63
N ARG A 91 -2.24 6.90 10.69
CA ARG A 91 -1.63 7.31 9.40
C ARG A 91 -0.27 7.98 9.54
N ARG A 92 -0.07 8.82 10.57
CA ARG A 92 1.22 9.49 10.85
C ARG A 92 2.38 8.50 11.09
N ASN A 93 2.07 7.28 11.54
CA ASN A 93 3.03 6.22 11.80
C ASN A 93 3.37 5.39 10.55
N ILE A 94 2.66 5.60 9.44
CA ILE A 94 2.94 4.94 8.16
C ILE A 94 3.84 5.84 7.33
N LYS A 95 5.00 5.32 6.93
CA LYS A 95 5.93 5.98 6.01
C LYS A 95 6.06 5.14 4.75
N MET A 96 6.08 5.79 3.61
CA MET A 96 6.26 5.11 2.32
C MET A 96 7.51 5.64 1.62
N VAL A 97 8.17 4.75 0.89
CA VAL A 97 9.38 5.02 0.11
C VAL A 97 9.12 4.58 -1.32
N ASP A 98 9.31 5.46 -2.30
CA ASP A 98 9.27 5.09 -3.72
C ASP A 98 10.70 5.07 -4.31
N SER A 99 10.80 4.86 -5.63
CA SER A 99 12.10 4.79 -6.31
C SER A 99 12.93 6.06 -6.21
N GLN A 100 12.33 7.20 -5.83
CA GLN A 100 12.99 8.48 -5.62
C GLN A 100 13.15 8.82 -4.12
N GLY A 101 12.87 7.87 -3.23
CA GLY A 101 13.03 8.02 -1.79
C GLY A 101 11.72 8.22 -1.02
N VAL A 102 11.82 8.76 0.19
CA VAL A 102 10.69 8.91 1.12
C VAL A 102 9.65 9.88 0.54
N LEU A 103 8.36 9.57 0.70
CA LEU A 103 7.29 10.52 0.39
C LEU A 103 7.32 11.69 1.38
N THR A 104 7.77 12.86 0.92
CA THR A 104 7.83 14.07 1.74
C THR A 104 6.89 15.15 1.23
N LYS A 105 6.44 16.04 2.12
CA LYS A 105 5.67 17.24 1.73
C LYS A 105 6.43 18.12 0.75
N LYS A 106 7.77 18.19 0.83
CA LYS A 106 8.61 18.91 -0.13
C LYS A 106 8.43 18.33 -1.54
N ARG A 107 8.51 17.00 -1.69
CA ARG A 107 8.29 16.33 -2.98
C ARG A 107 6.86 16.52 -3.49
N LEU A 108 5.87 16.53 -2.59
CA LEU A 108 4.48 16.85 -2.95
C LEU A 108 4.36 18.28 -3.50
N LEU A 109 4.93 19.27 -2.83
CA LEU A 109 4.90 20.68 -3.25
C LEU A 109 5.64 20.92 -4.58
N ASN A 110 6.66 20.11 -4.87
CA ASN A 110 7.40 20.14 -6.13
C ASN A 110 6.65 19.44 -7.29
N GLY A 111 5.49 18.84 -7.05
CA GLY A 111 4.73 18.12 -8.08
C GLY A 111 5.32 16.74 -8.44
N GLU A 112 6.19 16.18 -7.60
CA GLU A 112 6.82 14.87 -7.84
C GLU A 112 5.95 13.69 -7.40
N LEU A 113 4.88 13.96 -6.64
CA LEU A 113 3.95 12.96 -6.12
C LEU A 113 2.56 13.19 -6.73
N ASN A 114 1.89 12.08 -7.09
CA ASN A 114 0.50 12.13 -7.52
C ASN A 114 -0.45 12.29 -6.32
N GLU A 115 -1.74 12.53 -6.61
CA GLU A 115 -2.78 12.71 -5.59
C GLU A 115 -2.90 11.51 -4.63
N TYR A 116 -2.77 10.28 -5.12
CA TYR A 116 -2.88 9.06 -4.32
C TYR A 116 -1.75 8.93 -3.28
N LYS A 117 -0.58 9.50 -3.55
CA LYS A 117 0.58 9.51 -2.64
C LYS A 117 0.52 10.64 -1.60
N ALA A 118 -0.33 11.66 -1.81
CA ALA A 118 -0.33 12.88 -1.01
C ALA A 118 -0.63 12.62 0.48
N ASP A 119 -1.57 11.71 0.77
CA ASP A 119 -1.98 11.38 2.15
C ASP A 119 -0.85 10.76 2.99
N PHE A 120 0.17 10.20 2.34
CA PHE A 120 1.33 9.58 2.98
C PHE A 120 2.60 10.43 2.87
N ALA A 121 2.50 11.66 2.35
CA ALA A 121 3.60 12.60 2.31
C ALA A 121 3.77 13.33 3.66
N HIS A 122 4.95 13.22 4.26
CA HIS A 122 5.21 13.76 5.59
C HIS A 122 6.28 14.86 5.59
N GLU A 123 6.24 15.72 6.58
CA GLU A 123 7.28 16.72 6.80
C GLU A 123 8.42 16.09 7.60
N ILE A 124 9.47 15.62 6.92
CA ILE A 124 10.57 14.94 7.57
C ILE A 124 11.90 15.25 6.85
N PRO A 125 13.01 15.48 7.59
CA PRO A 125 14.33 15.63 6.98
C PRO A 125 14.79 14.32 6.33
N GLU A 126 15.25 14.40 5.09
CA GLU A 126 15.68 13.26 4.27
C GLU A 126 16.84 12.47 4.93
N VAL A 127 17.76 13.19 5.58
CA VAL A 127 18.98 12.64 6.20
C VAL A 127 18.67 11.74 7.42
N THR A 128 17.55 11.98 8.12
CA THR A 128 17.20 11.23 9.33
C THR A 128 16.68 9.81 9.03
N TRP A 129 16.26 9.54 7.79
CA TRP A 129 15.63 8.26 7.42
C TRP A 129 16.59 7.20 6.90
N LEU A 130 17.65 7.57 6.18
CA LEU A 130 18.65 6.60 5.71
C LEU A 130 19.22 5.77 6.88
N VAL A 131 19.57 6.43 7.99
CA VAL A 131 20.10 5.79 9.20
C VAL A 131 19.08 4.86 9.89
N ARG A 132 17.79 5.20 9.82
CA ARG A 132 16.70 4.46 10.49
C ARG A 132 16.16 3.31 9.64
N LEU A 133 16.22 3.47 8.32
CA LEU A 133 15.93 2.44 7.34
C LEU A 133 17.02 1.39 7.32
N GLU A 134 18.31 1.74 7.44
CA GLU A 134 19.39 0.74 7.53
C GLU A 134 19.11 -0.28 8.64
N THR A 135 18.69 0.17 9.83
CA THR A 135 18.39 -0.74 10.96
C THR A 135 17.19 -1.66 10.70
N GLN A 136 16.19 -1.22 9.94
CA GLN A 136 15.04 -2.05 9.55
C GLN A 136 15.32 -2.90 8.29
N MET A 137 16.17 -2.41 7.38
CA MET A 137 16.59 -3.09 6.16
C MET A 137 17.56 -4.23 6.48
N TYR A 138 18.30 -4.18 7.59
CA TYR A 138 19.04 -5.33 8.11
C TYR A 138 18.10 -6.54 8.35
N CYS A 139 16.84 -6.35 8.75
CA CYS A 139 15.87 -7.46 8.82
C CYS A 139 15.50 -7.99 7.44
N LEU A 140 15.43 -7.15 6.41
CA LEU A 140 15.18 -7.57 5.03
C LEU A 140 16.40 -8.25 4.39
N ASP A 141 17.61 -7.79 4.67
CA ASP A 141 18.85 -8.43 4.23
C ASP A 141 19.04 -9.77 4.97
N TYR A 142 18.60 -9.88 6.23
CA TYR A 142 18.47 -11.13 6.96
C TYR A 142 17.43 -12.06 6.31
N LEU A 143 16.22 -11.58 6.00
CA LEU A 143 15.20 -12.38 5.31
C LEU A 143 15.63 -12.80 3.89
N ARG A 144 16.40 -11.98 3.16
CA ARG A 144 16.98 -12.37 1.86
C ARG A 144 18.10 -13.41 1.99
N ARG A 145 18.87 -13.38 3.07
CA ARG A 145 19.95 -14.35 3.33
C ARG A 145 19.46 -15.67 3.93
N PHE A 146 18.32 -15.66 4.63
CA PHE A 146 17.84 -16.82 5.38
C PHE A 146 16.43 -17.29 5.00
N GLY A 147 15.69 -16.51 4.22
CA GLY A 147 14.41 -16.91 3.62
C GLY A 147 14.63 -17.52 2.25
N HIS A 148 15.01 -18.80 2.19
CA HIS A 148 14.61 -19.64 1.06
C HIS A 148 13.08 -19.83 1.17
N CYS A 149 12.33 -18.89 0.59
CA CYS A 149 11.00 -19.21 0.12
C CYS A 149 11.25 -20.00 -1.16
N GLY A 150 10.95 -21.31 -1.12
CA GLY A 150 11.10 -22.18 -2.29
C GLY A 150 10.25 -21.63 -3.42
N ASP A 151 10.89 -21.46 -4.57
CA ASP A 151 10.20 -21.39 -5.85
C ASP A 151 9.56 -22.78 -6.10
N ASP A 152 8.29 -22.93 -5.77
CA ASP A 152 7.38 -23.96 -6.30
C ASP A 152 6.22 -23.26 -7.03
#